data_AF-A0A1G9WWG3-F1
#
_entry.id   AF-A0A1G9WWG3-F1
#
_cell.length_a   1.000
_cell.length_b   1.000
_cell.length_c   1.000
_cell.angle_alpha   90.00
_cell.angle_beta   90.00
_cell.angle_gamma   90.00
#
_symmetry.space_group_name_H-M   'P 1'
#
loop_
_entity.id
_entity.type
_entity.pdbx_description
1 polymer ?
#
loop_
_entity_poly.entity_id
_entity_poly.type
_entity_poly.pdbx_seq_one_letter_code
_entity_poly.pdbx_strand_id
1 'polypeptide(L)'
;MTKNEYLAQLNSHLVGIPEHEKIEIILDFEEHFSAGLAKGKTEEEICNDLGDPLKNASQYIPNNAAYSVGSSGRPPVSTVPPVAASVPYNPEAARVQARKSNETTFLVLFILAILFAVFMYVTFIPVFISGAVVMVSGIAAGVALGSWIITALVISVGVFLMALSLLLMLAVTWLCIWLYKKYRSYGEVRVQ
;
A
#
# COMPACT_ATOMS: atom_id res chain seq x y z
N MET A 1 -17.14 3.77 -27.07
CA MET A 1 -15.68 3.59 -26.95
C MET A 1 -15.42 2.70 -25.77
N THR A 2 -14.48 1.77 -25.91
CA THR A 2 -14.09 0.85 -24.82
C THR A 2 -13.09 1.51 -23.86
N LYS A 3 -12.91 0.95 -22.66
CA LYS A 3 -11.91 1.44 -21.69
C LYS A 3 -10.52 1.59 -22.33
N ASN A 4 -10.10 0.58 -23.09
CA ASN A 4 -8.78 0.55 -23.72
C ASN A 4 -8.62 1.62 -24.81
N GLU A 5 -9.67 1.88 -25.59
CA GLU A 5 -9.65 2.95 -26.59
C GLU A 5 -9.57 4.33 -25.94
N TYR A 6 -10.31 4.54 -24.85
CA TYR A 6 -10.29 5.80 -24.11
C TYR A 6 -8.91 6.06 -23.50
N LEU A 7 -8.31 5.08 -22.82
CA LEU A 7 -6.99 5.22 -22.22
C LEU A 7 -5.88 5.36 -23.26
N ALA A 8 -5.99 4.68 -24.42
CA ALA A 8 -5.04 4.84 -25.52
C ALA A 8 -5.09 6.25 -26.12
N GLN A 9 -6.30 6.81 -26.33
CA GLN A 9 -6.46 8.19 -26.79
C GLN A 9 -5.94 9.19 -25.76
N LEU A 10 -6.30 9.02 -24.49
CA LEU A 10 -5.81 9.86 -23.39
C LEU A 10 -4.27 9.89 -23.36
N ASN A 11 -3.62 8.72 -23.38
CA ASN A 11 -2.15 8.61 -23.39
C ASN A 11 -1.53 9.27 -24.62
N SER A 12 -2.14 9.11 -25.80
CA SER A 12 -1.67 9.74 -27.04
C SER A 12 -1.73 11.27 -27.02
N HIS A 13 -2.58 11.85 -26.16
CA HIS A 13 -2.74 13.29 -26.02
C HIS A 13 -1.93 13.89 -24.87
N LEU A 14 -1.41 13.08 -23.93
CA LEU A 14 -0.53 13.53 -22.83
C LEU A 14 0.93 13.76 -23.31
N VAL A 15 1.11 14.32 -24.51
CA VAL A 15 2.45 14.61 -25.08
C VAL A 15 3.03 15.84 -24.41
N GLY A 16 4.21 15.70 -23.80
CA GLY A 16 4.90 16.79 -23.09
C GLY A 16 4.85 16.70 -21.57
N ILE A 17 4.07 15.77 -21.01
CA ILE A 17 4.05 15.48 -19.57
C ILE A 17 5.16 14.48 -19.22
N PRO A 18 5.83 14.58 -18.05
CA PRO A 18 6.79 13.59 -17.59
C PRO A 18 6.16 12.19 -17.46
N GLU A 19 6.89 11.13 -17.81
CA GLU A 19 6.35 9.76 -17.87
C GLU A 19 5.70 9.30 -16.54
N HIS A 20 6.27 9.71 -15.40
CA HIS A 20 5.72 9.38 -14.09
C HIS A 20 4.34 10.02 -13.84
N GLU A 21 4.14 11.28 -14.25
CA GLU A 21 2.85 11.97 -14.17
C GLU A 21 1.84 11.38 -15.15
N LYS A 22 2.28 10.96 -16.35
CA LYS A 22 1.39 10.25 -17.29
C LYS A 22 0.86 8.95 -16.71
N ILE A 23 1.72 8.17 -16.04
CA ILE A 23 1.35 6.91 -15.41
C ILE A 23 0.33 7.18 -14.29
N GLU A 24 0.55 8.20 -13.46
CA GLU A 24 -0.38 8.59 -12.39
C GLU A 24 -1.75 9.00 -12.96
N ILE A 25 -1.77 9.84 -14.00
CA ILE A 25 -3.00 10.25 -14.68
C ILE A 25 -3.73 9.03 -15.25
N ILE A 26 -3.05 8.15 -15.98
CA ILE A 26 -3.67 6.96 -16.57
C ILE A 26 -4.26 6.05 -15.49
N LEU A 27 -3.56 5.89 -14.36
CA LEU A 27 -4.00 5.07 -13.23
C LEU A 27 -5.28 5.61 -12.59
N ASP A 28 -5.39 6.93 -12.43
CA ASP A 28 -6.60 7.58 -11.88
C ASP A 28 -7.83 7.33 -12.76
N PHE A 29 -7.67 7.43 -14.09
CA PHE A 29 -8.76 7.12 -15.01
C PHE A 29 -9.08 5.63 -15.01
N GLU A 30 -8.09 4.74 -14.90
CA GLU A 30 -8.31 3.30 -14.78
C GLU A 30 -9.10 2.94 -13.51
N GLU A 31 -8.78 3.55 -12.37
CA GLU A 31 -9.53 3.36 -11.12
C GLU A 31 -10.98 3.85 -11.28
N HIS A 32 -11.19 4.96 -12.00
CA HIS A 32 -12.53 5.48 -12.29
C HIS A 32 -13.36 4.52 -13.16
N PHE A 33 -12.74 3.88 -14.16
CA PHE A 33 -13.39 2.82 -14.94
C PHE A 33 -13.72 1.60 -14.09
N SER A 34 -12.80 1.17 -13.21
CA SER A 34 -13.02 0.05 -12.29
C SER A 34 -14.17 0.32 -11.31
N ALA A 35 -14.22 1.52 -10.75
CA ALA A 35 -15.29 1.96 -9.85
C ALA A 35 -16.65 2.08 -10.55
N GLY A 36 -16.67 2.48 -11.82
CA GLY A 36 -17.89 2.51 -12.65
C GLY A 36 -18.42 1.11 -12.95
N LEU A 37 -17.52 0.19 -13.32
CA LEU A 37 -17.85 -1.22 -13.58
C LEU A 37 -18.38 -1.91 -12.32
N ALA A 38 -17.77 -1.64 -11.15
CA ALA A 38 -18.24 -2.16 -9.86
C ALA A 38 -19.64 -1.66 -9.47
N LYS A 39 -20.07 -0.50 -9.98
CA LYS A 39 -21.42 0.05 -9.80
C LYS A 39 -22.43 -0.47 -10.84
N GLY A 40 -22.03 -1.41 -11.69
CA GLY A 40 -22.88 -2.00 -12.72
C GLY A 40 -23.09 -1.14 -13.96
N LYS A 41 -22.28 -0.08 -14.17
CA LYS A 41 -22.29 0.71 -15.40
C LYS A 41 -21.50 0.00 -16.49
N THR A 42 -21.91 0.17 -17.74
CA THR A 42 -21.14 -0.34 -18.89
C THR A 42 -19.96 0.57 -19.21
N GLU A 43 -18.92 0.04 -19.86
CA GLU A 43 -17.76 0.87 -20.27
C GLU A 43 -18.16 2.06 -21.13
N GLU A 44 -19.17 1.90 -21.99
CA GLU A 44 -19.69 2.95 -22.87
C GLU A 44 -20.38 4.08 -22.09
N GLU A 45 -21.12 3.75 -21.03
CA GLU A 45 -21.72 4.75 -20.15
C GLU A 45 -20.67 5.52 -19.35
N ILE A 46 -19.63 4.84 -18.86
CA ILE A 46 -18.53 5.48 -18.13
C ILE A 46 -17.76 6.42 -19.05
N CYS A 47 -17.53 6.01 -20.29
CA CYS A 47 -16.95 6.84 -21.34
C CYS A 47 -17.78 8.09 -21.65
N ASN A 48 -19.12 7.97 -21.69
CA ASN A 48 -20.01 9.12 -21.86
C ASN A 48 -20.00 10.06 -20.65
N ASP A 49 -19.92 9.52 -19.42
CA ASP A 49 -19.79 10.31 -18.19
C ASP A 49 -18.45 11.06 -18.12
N LEU A 50 -17.36 10.42 -18.59
CA LEU A 50 -16.01 10.99 -18.62
C LEU A 50 -15.85 12.06 -19.71
N GLY A 51 -16.60 11.94 -20.82
CA GLY A 51 -16.56 12.88 -21.93
C GLY A 51 -15.39 12.66 -22.88
N ASP A 52 -14.87 13.75 -23.46
CA ASP A 52 -13.86 13.70 -24.52
C ASP A 52 -12.44 13.52 -23.93
N PRO A 53 -11.71 12.42 -24.23
CA PRO A 53 -10.38 12.16 -23.69
C PRO A 53 -9.37 13.26 -24.06
N LEU A 54 -9.56 13.97 -25.18
CA LEU A 54 -8.70 15.07 -25.59
C LEU A 54 -8.87 16.29 -24.68
N LYS A 55 -10.11 16.62 -24.30
CA LYS A 55 -10.38 17.71 -23.35
C LYS A 55 -9.84 17.39 -21.97
N ASN A 56 -9.94 16.14 -21.55
CA ASN A 56 -9.40 15.70 -20.26
C ASN A 56 -7.86 15.74 -20.26
N ALA A 57 -7.20 15.28 -21.33
CA ALA A 57 -5.75 15.40 -21.48
C ALA A 57 -5.27 16.87 -21.43
N SER A 58 -6.00 17.78 -22.07
CA SER A 58 -5.63 19.20 -22.15
C SER A 58 -5.60 19.91 -20.79
N GLN A 59 -6.27 19.37 -19.76
CA GLN A 59 -6.22 19.92 -18.40
C GLN A 59 -4.88 19.67 -17.71
N TYR A 60 -4.17 18.61 -18.12
CA TYR A 60 -2.89 18.21 -17.55
C TYR A 60 -1.70 18.75 -18.34
N ILE A 61 -1.92 19.22 -19.57
CA ILE A 61 -0.90 19.90 -20.36
C ILE A 61 -0.86 21.36 -19.90
N PRO A 62 0.21 21.84 -19.24
CA PRO A 62 0.32 23.25 -18.90
C PRO A 62 0.27 24.05 -20.20
N ASN A 63 -0.62 25.06 -20.25
CA ASN A 63 -0.76 26.00 -21.37
C ASN A 63 0.55 26.74 -21.63
N ASN A 64 1.50 26.12 -22.32
CA ASN A 64 2.50 26.85 -23.08
C ASN A 64 1.81 27.35 -24.36
N ALA A 65 1.08 28.44 -24.20
CA ALA A 65 0.61 29.26 -25.30
C ALA A 65 1.82 29.78 -26.09
N ALA A 66 2.25 29.03 -27.11
CA ALA A 66 2.85 29.50 -28.36
C ALA A 66 3.57 28.36 -29.09
N TYR A 67 2.82 27.44 -29.67
CA TYR A 67 3.21 26.91 -30.98
C TYR A 67 1.97 26.95 -31.86
N SER A 68 1.66 28.16 -32.32
CA SER A 68 0.78 28.37 -33.45
C SER A 68 1.35 27.58 -34.63
N VAL A 69 0.56 26.61 -35.08
CA VAL A 69 0.67 26.01 -36.40
C VAL A 69 0.58 27.14 -37.42
N GLY A 70 1.75 27.57 -37.91
CA GLY A 70 1.91 28.54 -38.98
C GLY A 70 2.46 27.84 -40.21
N SER A 71 1.58 27.52 -41.15
CA SER A 71 1.92 27.04 -42.49
C SER A 71 2.90 28.00 -43.19
N SER A 72 4.09 27.54 -43.55
CA SER A 72 4.83 27.93 -44.78
C SER A 72 6.13 27.14 -44.89
N GLY A 73 6.38 26.62 -46.09
CA GLY A 73 7.29 25.48 -46.30
C GLY A 73 8.79 25.78 -46.40
N ARG A 74 9.58 24.77 -46.02
CA ARG A 74 10.77 24.19 -46.70
C ARG A 74 11.52 23.28 -45.70
N PRO A 75 12.03 22.10 -46.11
CA PRO A 75 13.00 21.36 -45.29
C PRO A 75 14.40 21.97 -45.51
N PRO A 76 15.30 21.93 -44.51
CA PRO A 76 16.35 20.93 -44.62
C PRO A 76 16.76 20.28 -43.29
N VAL A 77 17.21 19.05 -43.47
CA VAL A 77 17.88 18.14 -42.54
C VAL A 77 18.93 18.83 -41.68
N SER A 78 18.85 18.60 -40.36
CA SER A 78 20.02 18.46 -39.50
C SER A 78 19.65 17.51 -38.36
N THR A 79 19.86 16.21 -38.58
CA THR A 79 19.74 15.19 -37.53
C THR A 79 20.94 15.26 -36.60
N VAL A 80 20.97 16.31 -35.78
CA VAL A 80 21.62 16.22 -34.47
C VAL A 80 20.59 15.51 -33.58
N PRO A 81 20.89 14.33 -33.00
CA PRO A 81 19.98 13.74 -32.02
C PRO A 81 19.68 14.80 -30.95
N PRO A 82 18.44 14.93 -30.45
CA PRO A 82 18.17 15.89 -29.40
C PRO A 82 19.12 15.52 -28.27
N VAL A 83 20.07 16.41 -27.97
CA VAL A 83 20.82 16.38 -26.72
C VAL A 83 19.72 16.26 -25.69
N ALA A 84 19.59 15.06 -25.12
CA ALA A 84 18.65 14.78 -24.06
C ALA A 84 18.92 15.91 -23.07
N ALA A 85 18.00 16.89 -23.04
CA ALA A 85 18.12 18.03 -22.16
C ALA A 85 18.31 17.37 -20.82
N SER A 86 19.52 17.45 -20.27
CA SER A 86 19.84 16.85 -18.99
C SER A 86 18.84 17.50 -18.07
N VAL A 87 17.77 16.77 -17.75
CA VAL A 87 16.77 17.17 -16.78
C VAL A 87 17.62 17.64 -15.62
N PRO A 88 17.59 18.93 -15.26
CA PRO A 88 18.46 19.44 -14.22
C PRO A 88 18.24 18.50 -13.04
N TYR A 89 19.28 17.74 -12.66
CA TYR A 89 19.19 16.84 -11.53
C TYR A 89 18.85 17.74 -10.36
N ASN A 90 17.56 17.79 -10.03
CA ASN A 90 17.07 18.63 -8.96
C ASN A 90 17.11 17.72 -7.73
N PRO A 91 18.17 17.80 -6.90
CA PRO A 91 18.27 16.97 -5.73
C PRO A 91 17.09 17.19 -4.78
N GLU A 92 16.38 18.33 -4.88
CA GLU A 92 15.19 18.61 -4.09
C GLU A 92 13.97 17.81 -4.57
N ALA A 93 13.73 17.71 -5.88
CA ALA A 93 12.64 16.91 -6.42
C ALA A 93 12.81 15.42 -6.09
N ALA A 94 14.04 14.90 -6.19
CA ALA A 94 14.37 13.53 -5.78
C ALA A 94 14.19 13.31 -4.27
N ARG A 95 14.53 14.32 -3.44
CA ARG A 95 14.30 14.29 -1.99
C ARG A 95 12.82 14.34 -1.65
N VAL A 96 12.00 15.12 -2.35
CA VAL A 96 10.55 15.20 -2.12
C VAL A 96 9.86 13.88 -2.50
N GLN A 97 10.25 13.28 -3.63
CA GLN A 97 9.70 11.99 -4.07
C GLN A 97 10.11 10.84 -3.13
N ALA A 98 11.35 10.83 -2.62
CA ALA A 98 11.80 9.89 -1.59
C ALA A 98 11.18 10.16 -0.20
N ARG A 99 10.80 11.43 0.10
CA ARG A 99 10.19 11.86 1.38
C ARG A 99 8.68 11.64 1.45
N LYS A 100 7.98 11.51 0.32
CA LYS A 100 6.54 11.18 0.31
C LYS A 100 6.30 9.67 0.35
N SER A 101 7.15 8.86 -0.31
CA SER A 101 6.98 7.39 -0.34
C SER A 101 7.28 6.73 1.00
N ASN A 102 8.21 7.26 1.78
CA ASN A 102 8.53 6.68 3.09
C ASN A 102 7.44 6.90 4.14
N GLU A 103 6.62 7.95 4.04
CA GLU A 103 5.55 8.25 5.01
C GLU A 103 4.34 7.32 4.84
N THR A 104 3.84 7.20 3.62
CA THR A 104 2.74 6.29 3.28
C THR A 104 3.13 4.84 3.53
N THR A 105 4.36 4.46 3.16
CA THR A 105 4.88 3.11 3.45
C THR A 105 4.94 2.83 4.95
N PHE A 106 5.40 3.77 5.78
CA PHE A 106 5.47 3.56 7.23
C PHE A 106 4.07 3.49 7.88
N LEU A 107 3.12 4.32 7.43
CA LEU A 107 1.73 4.28 7.89
C LEU A 107 1.06 2.95 7.53
N VAL A 108 1.21 2.48 6.29
CA VAL A 108 0.66 1.19 5.83
C VAL A 108 1.26 0.04 6.62
N LEU A 109 2.59 0.03 6.84
CA LEU A 109 3.25 -0.97 7.67
C LEU A 109 2.77 -0.94 9.13
N PHE A 110 2.48 0.25 9.68
CA PHE A 110 1.95 0.40 11.04
C PHE A 110 0.52 -0.14 11.17
N ILE A 111 -0.35 0.16 10.21
CA ILE A 111 -1.71 -0.39 10.15
C ILE A 111 -1.66 -1.91 10.01
N LEU A 112 -0.82 -2.42 9.10
CA LEU A 112 -0.62 -3.86 8.90
C LEU A 112 -0.12 -4.55 10.19
N ALA A 113 0.81 -3.93 10.91
CA ALA A 113 1.30 -4.44 12.19
C ALA A 113 0.20 -4.49 13.27
N ILE A 114 -0.71 -3.51 13.31
CA ILE A 114 -1.86 -3.53 14.21
C ILE A 114 -2.82 -4.67 13.85
N LEU A 115 -3.16 -4.83 12.57
CA LEU A 115 -4.02 -5.92 12.11
C LEU A 115 -3.42 -7.29 12.44
N PHE A 116 -2.11 -7.46 12.21
CA PHE A 116 -1.38 -8.66 12.59
C PHE A 116 -1.40 -8.89 14.10
N ALA A 117 -1.21 -7.84 14.91
CA ALA A 117 -1.29 -7.94 16.36
C ALA A 117 -2.69 -8.39 16.81
N VAL A 118 -3.76 -7.80 16.27
CA VAL A 118 -5.14 -8.19 16.59
C VAL A 118 -5.38 -9.66 16.25
N PHE A 119 -4.96 -10.10 15.06
CA PHE A 119 -5.05 -11.51 14.67
C PHE A 119 -4.30 -12.41 15.65
N MET A 120 -3.07 -12.05 16.02
CA MET A 120 -2.29 -12.79 17.02
C MET A 120 -3.03 -12.86 18.36
N TYR A 121 -3.57 -11.76 18.88
CA TYR A 121 -4.34 -11.76 20.13
C TYR A 121 -5.55 -12.71 20.09
N VAL A 122 -6.28 -12.73 18.97
CA VAL A 122 -7.41 -13.64 18.77
C VAL A 122 -6.96 -15.10 18.80
N THR A 123 -5.74 -15.42 18.38
CA THR A 123 -5.20 -16.79 18.44
C THR A 123 -4.58 -17.15 19.81
N PHE A 124 -3.86 -16.23 20.46
CA PHE A 124 -3.15 -16.50 21.72
C PHE A 124 -4.07 -16.60 22.93
N ILE A 125 -5.17 -15.83 22.99
CA ILE A 125 -6.12 -15.88 24.11
C ILE A 125 -6.77 -17.28 24.23
N PRO A 126 -7.32 -17.88 23.15
CA PRO A 126 -7.83 -19.25 23.20
C PRO A 126 -6.76 -20.29 23.51
N VAL A 127 -5.54 -20.14 22.99
CA VAL A 127 -4.43 -21.07 23.30
C VAL A 127 -4.12 -21.04 24.80
N PHE A 128 -4.09 -19.85 25.41
CA PHE A 128 -3.92 -19.71 26.85
C PHE A 128 -5.03 -20.41 27.65
N ILE A 129 -6.30 -20.19 27.26
CA ILE A 129 -7.45 -20.86 27.90
C ILE A 129 -7.37 -22.38 27.71
N SER A 130 -7.01 -22.84 26.51
CA SER A 130 -6.87 -24.26 26.21
C SER A 130 -5.79 -24.93 27.05
N GLY A 131 -4.66 -24.24 27.31
CA GLY A 131 -3.61 -24.72 28.20
C GLY A 131 -4.11 -24.96 29.63
N ALA A 132 -4.97 -24.07 30.13
CA ALA A 132 -5.61 -24.24 31.44
C ALA A 132 -6.55 -25.46 31.47
N VAL A 133 -7.34 -25.64 30.41
CA VAL A 133 -8.25 -26.80 30.28
C VAL A 133 -7.47 -28.11 30.23
N VAL A 134 -6.38 -28.16 29.46
CA VAL A 134 -5.49 -29.35 29.38
C VAL A 134 -4.83 -29.63 30.74
N MET A 135 -4.49 -28.60 31.51
CA MET A 135 -3.93 -28.78 32.85
C MET A 135 -4.95 -29.44 33.79
N VAL A 136 -6.19 -28.94 33.81
CA VAL A 136 -7.26 -29.48 34.69
C VAL A 136 -7.65 -30.89 34.27
N SER A 137 -7.83 -31.15 32.97
CA SER A 137 -8.17 -32.48 32.46
C SER A 137 -7.04 -33.48 32.67
N GLY A 138 -5.78 -33.04 32.52
CA GLY A 138 -4.59 -33.81 32.77
C GLY A 138 -4.46 -34.28 34.22
N ILE A 139 -4.81 -33.42 35.18
CA ILE A 139 -4.84 -33.79 36.61
C ILE A 139 -5.86 -34.89 36.86
N ALA A 140 -7.09 -34.72 36.35
CA ALA A 140 -8.15 -35.71 36.53
C ALA A 140 -7.76 -37.07 35.90
N ALA A 141 -7.21 -37.05 34.68
CA ALA A 141 -6.76 -38.26 33.99
C ALA A 141 -5.58 -38.94 34.69
N GLY A 142 -4.60 -38.16 35.16
CA GLY A 142 -3.43 -38.67 35.85
C GLY A 142 -3.77 -39.34 37.19
N VAL A 143 -4.74 -38.78 37.93
CA VAL A 143 -5.30 -39.40 39.15
C VAL A 143 -6.04 -40.69 38.82
N ALA A 144 -6.88 -40.70 37.78
CA ALA A 144 -7.64 -41.89 37.38
C ALA A 144 -6.73 -43.06 36.94
N LEU A 145 -5.59 -42.74 36.32
CA LEU A 145 -4.60 -43.72 35.88
C LEU A 145 -3.58 -44.10 36.97
N GLY A 146 -3.65 -43.49 38.16
CA GLY A 146 -2.74 -43.78 39.28
C GLY A 146 -1.27 -43.41 39.01
N SER A 147 -0.99 -42.59 37.99
CA SER A 147 0.37 -42.25 37.58
C SER A 147 0.71 -40.79 37.87
N TRP A 148 1.47 -40.59 38.93
CA TRP A 148 1.97 -39.27 39.34
C TRP A 148 2.92 -38.66 38.30
N ILE A 149 3.68 -39.49 37.57
CA ILE A 149 4.60 -39.04 36.51
C ILE A 149 3.83 -38.41 35.34
N ILE A 150 2.77 -39.07 34.88
CA ILE A 150 1.92 -38.57 33.78
C ILE A 150 1.24 -37.26 34.22
N THR A 151 0.74 -37.22 35.45
CA THR A 151 0.14 -36.01 36.03
C THR A 151 1.11 -34.83 36.02
N ALA A 152 2.33 -35.03 36.53
CA ALA A 152 3.35 -33.98 36.58
C ALA A 152 3.78 -33.50 35.19
N LEU A 153 3.88 -34.40 34.21
CA LEU A 153 4.23 -34.06 32.83
C LEU A 153 3.14 -33.18 32.20
N VAL A 154 1.86 -33.55 32.31
CA VAL A 154 0.77 -32.78 31.70
C VAL A 154 0.64 -31.39 32.33
N ILE A 155 0.82 -31.27 33.65
CA ILE A 155 0.85 -29.96 34.33
C ILE A 155 1.99 -29.11 33.78
N SER A 156 3.19 -29.69 33.65
CA SER A 156 4.37 -28.97 33.16
C SER A 156 4.17 -28.47 31.73
N VAL A 157 3.59 -29.30 30.85
CA VAL A 157 3.27 -28.92 29.47
C VAL A 157 2.19 -27.84 29.43
N GLY A 158 1.14 -27.95 30.24
CA GLY A 158 0.08 -26.94 30.31
C GLY A 158 0.62 -25.57 30.75
N VAL A 159 1.41 -25.55 31.83
CA VAL A 159 2.04 -24.32 32.33
C VAL A 159 3.01 -23.73 31.30
N PHE A 160 3.79 -24.57 30.62
CA PHE A 160 4.70 -24.13 29.56
C PHE A 160 3.96 -23.46 28.40
N LEU A 161 2.86 -24.04 27.91
CA LEU A 161 2.05 -23.47 26.82
C LEU A 161 1.40 -22.14 27.22
N MET A 162 0.91 -22.05 28.47
CA MET A 162 0.35 -20.81 29.01
C MET A 162 1.41 -19.72 29.15
N ALA A 163 2.57 -20.07 29.70
CA ALA A 163 3.69 -19.14 29.86
C ALA A 163 4.21 -18.65 28.50
N LEU A 164 4.36 -19.54 27.52
CA LEU A 164 4.77 -19.20 26.16
C LEU A 164 3.76 -18.26 25.49
N SER A 165 2.46 -18.52 25.65
CA SER A 165 1.40 -17.67 25.10
C SER A 165 1.42 -16.27 25.70
N LEU A 166 1.57 -16.14 27.02
CA LEU A 166 1.68 -14.85 27.69
C LEU A 166 2.95 -14.09 27.28
N LEU A 167 4.08 -14.78 27.15
CA LEU A 167 5.34 -14.18 26.74
C LEU A 167 5.25 -13.62 25.32
N LEU A 168 4.69 -14.38 24.39
CA LEU A 168 4.48 -13.93 23.01
C LEU A 168 3.49 -12.75 22.95
N MET A 169 2.44 -12.78 23.77
CA MET A 169 1.49 -11.67 23.87
C MET A 169 2.18 -10.38 24.33
N LEU A 170 2.98 -10.44 25.40
CA LEU A 170 3.75 -9.31 25.89
C LEU A 170 4.78 -8.82 24.87
N ALA A 171 5.43 -9.73 24.15
CA ALA A 171 6.38 -9.40 23.09
C ALA A 171 5.71 -8.62 21.95
N VAL A 172 4.50 -9.03 21.54
CA VAL A 172 3.70 -8.30 20.53
C VAL A 172 3.30 -6.92 21.04
N THR A 173 2.82 -6.80 22.29
CA THR A 173 2.50 -5.47 22.86
C THR A 173 3.72 -4.56 22.88
N TRP A 174 4.86 -5.09 23.31
CA TRP A 174 6.11 -4.35 23.37
C TRP A 174 6.56 -3.90 21.99
N LEU A 175 6.47 -4.78 20.99
CA LEU A 175 6.75 -4.46 19.60
C LEU A 175 5.84 -3.34 19.06
N CYS A 176 4.53 -3.40 19.33
CA CYS A 176 3.59 -2.36 18.93
C CYS A 176 3.92 -0.99 19.56
N ILE A 177 4.26 -0.97 20.85
CA ILE A 177 4.67 0.26 21.55
C ILE A 177 5.97 0.80 20.96
N TRP A 178 6.93 -0.07 20.66
CA TRP A 178 8.20 0.32 20.04
C TRP A 178 7.99 0.90 18.65
N LEU A 179 7.17 0.25 17.81
CA LEU A 179 6.78 0.75 16.48
C LEU A 179 6.05 2.09 16.57
N TYR A 180 5.14 2.25 17.52
CA TYR A 180 4.42 3.50 17.75
C TYR A 180 5.36 4.65 18.13
N LYS A 181 6.26 4.40 19.09
CA LYS A 181 7.29 5.39 19.49
C LYS A 181 8.18 5.77 18.31
N LYS A 182 8.58 4.78 17.51
CA LYS A 182 9.41 4.99 16.32
C LYS A 182 8.67 5.80 15.26
N TYR A 183 7.41 5.48 14.98
CA TYR A 183 6.55 6.23 14.05
C TYR A 183 6.40 7.70 14.48
N ARG A 184 6.08 7.95 15.76
CA ARG A 184 5.96 9.31 16.29
C ARG A 184 7.26 10.11 16.15
N SER A 185 8.41 9.48 16.42
CA SER A 185 9.72 10.13 16.25
C SER A 185 9.98 10.57 14.81
N TYR A 186 9.49 9.85 13.80
CA TYR A 186 9.59 10.29 12.40
C TYR A 186 8.67 11.47 12.07
N GLY A 187 7.55 11.61 12.77
CA GLY A 187 6.65 12.76 12.63
C GLY A 187 7.24 14.06 13.16
N GLU A 188 7.86 14.04 14.35
CA GLU A 188 8.39 15.27 14.96
C GLU A 188 9.61 15.85 14.24
N VAL A 189 10.43 15.02 13.57
CA VAL A 189 11.57 15.48 12.73
C VAL A 189 11.11 16.28 11.49
N ARG A 190 9.81 16.23 11.14
CA ARG A 190 9.28 16.97 9.98
C ARG A 190 8.77 18.37 10.30
N VAL A 191 8.59 18.70 11.58
CA VAL A 191 7.98 19.98 12.04
C VAL A 191 9.04 21.04 12.37
N GLN A 192 10.32 20.66 12.40
CA GLN A 192 11.47 21.56 12.52
C GLN A 192 12.15 21.78 11.17
#